data_AF-A0A2V8ERR0-F1
#
_entry.id   AF-A0A2V8ERR0-F1
#
_cell.length_a   1.000
_cell.length_b   1.000
_cell.length_c   1.000
_cell.angle_alpha   90.00
_cell.angle_beta   90.00
_cell.angle_gamma   90.00
#
_symmetry.space_group_name_H-M   'P 1'
#
loop_
_entity.id
_entity.type
_entity.pdbx_description
1 polymer ?
#
loop_
_entity_poly.entity_id
_entity_poly.type
_entity_poly.pdbx_seq_one_letter_code
_entity_poly.pdbx_strand_id
1 'polypeptide(L)'
;MWTRSALVLAAAFAGAATLAAQSPRFGVGRPPTPDEVRGLGAAIAPDGGGLPDGSGTVAEGRTVYAARCASCHGPNGEGGGVGAALVSGKGTLTTTRPLKTVGSFWPQATTVWDYVNRAMPFDQPGLLTPREVYAVVAYILNLNGIIGEDAVMDARSLPKVMMPNHDGFVADPRPDVGKATERGKAAGDWPGTNYDQTANRYSPLTQITAKNVGTLQQVWSFHLKPAGFTGPMKEDEAIPIVIGNTMYLASPYGAVIALDATTGVEKWRFQLPDNALPSKRGLAYWPGGGDIPLPPSIIFGSTTGGLYSIKASDGTPNEWFGENGLVN
;
A
#
# COMPACT_ATOMS: atom_id res chain seq x y z
N MET A 1 18.42 47.38 -67.47
CA MET A 1 17.78 46.09 -67.81
C MET A 1 18.15 45.07 -66.74
N TRP A 2 17.14 44.62 -65.98
CA TRP A 2 17.06 43.36 -65.22
C TRP A 2 17.99 43.18 -64.01
N THR A 3 17.53 43.69 -62.87
CA THR A 3 17.83 43.17 -61.52
C THR A 3 17.22 41.77 -61.36
N ARG A 4 18.03 40.78 -60.97
CA ARG A 4 17.53 39.47 -60.51
C ARG A 4 17.80 39.33 -59.02
N SER A 5 16.71 39.38 -58.27
CA SER A 5 16.59 39.02 -56.87
C SER A 5 16.89 37.53 -56.67
N ALA A 6 17.67 37.20 -55.64
CA ALA A 6 17.71 35.87 -55.05
C ALA A 6 17.37 35.99 -53.56
N LEU A 7 16.10 35.79 -53.24
CA LEU A 7 15.62 35.60 -51.88
C LEU A 7 15.99 34.17 -51.45
N VAL A 8 16.95 34.04 -50.55
CA VAL A 8 17.22 32.77 -49.85
C VAL A 8 16.20 32.65 -48.73
N LEU A 9 15.21 31.77 -48.91
CA LEU A 9 14.29 31.38 -47.85
C LEU A 9 15.04 30.43 -46.90
N ALA A 10 15.43 30.92 -45.72
CA ALA A 10 15.89 30.07 -44.64
C ALA A 10 14.66 29.39 -44.00
N ALA A 11 14.39 28.15 -44.40
CA ALA A 11 13.39 27.32 -43.73
C ALA A 11 13.94 26.91 -42.35
N ALA A 12 13.46 27.55 -41.30
CA ALA A 12 13.68 27.10 -39.93
C ALA A 12 12.92 25.79 -39.71
N PHE A 13 13.60 24.65 -39.84
CA PHE A 13 13.09 23.37 -39.37
C PHE A 13 13.03 23.42 -37.84
N ALA A 14 11.87 23.77 -37.30
CA ALA A 14 11.50 23.44 -35.93
C ALA A 14 11.33 21.92 -35.85
N GLY A 15 12.44 21.21 -35.63
CA GLY A 15 12.40 19.79 -35.30
C GLY A 15 11.65 19.63 -33.99
N ALA A 16 10.39 19.18 -34.06
CA ALA A 16 9.68 18.67 -32.90
C ALA A 16 10.45 17.44 -32.42
N ALA A 17 11.31 17.62 -31.42
CA ALA A 17 11.90 16.52 -30.69
C ALA A 17 10.74 15.77 -30.02
N THR A 18 10.33 14.66 -30.60
CA THR A 18 9.43 13.71 -29.97
C THR A 18 10.13 13.19 -28.72
N LEU A 19 9.73 13.70 -27.56
CA LEU A 19 10.08 13.14 -26.24
C LEU A 19 9.46 11.74 -26.14
N ALA A 20 10.14 10.75 -26.73
CA ALA A 20 9.79 9.35 -26.60
C ALA A 20 10.30 8.84 -25.25
N ALA A 21 9.56 9.10 -24.17
CA ALA A 21 9.65 8.26 -22.98
C ALA A 21 8.55 7.18 -23.03
N GLN A 22 8.63 6.33 -24.07
CA GLN A 22 8.18 4.96 -23.93
C GLN A 22 9.10 4.32 -22.87
N SER A 23 8.62 3.35 -22.08
CA SER A 23 9.59 2.45 -21.44
C SER A 23 10.43 1.87 -22.57
N PRO A 24 11.75 2.18 -22.67
CA PRO A 24 12.51 1.86 -23.88
C PRO A 24 12.54 0.35 -24.15
N ARG A 25 12.20 -0.42 -23.11
CA ARG A 25 12.24 -1.87 -23.06
C ARG A 25 10.97 -2.54 -23.59
N PHE A 26 9.78 -1.93 -23.45
CA PHE A 26 8.51 -2.63 -23.71
C PHE A 26 7.54 -1.92 -24.64
N GLY A 27 7.75 -0.62 -24.96
CA GLY A 27 6.87 0.11 -25.88
C GLY A 27 5.42 0.26 -25.39
N VAL A 28 5.19 0.09 -24.08
CA VAL A 28 3.89 0.26 -23.43
C VAL A 28 3.83 1.62 -22.75
N GLY A 29 2.70 2.31 -22.89
CA GLY A 29 2.43 3.62 -22.29
C GLY A 29 3.08 4.79 -23.02
N ARG A 30 2.80 5.99 -22.51
CA ARG A 30 3.45 7.24 -22.89
C ARG A 30 3.78 8.03 -21.63
N PRO A 31 4.70 9.01 -21.70
CA PRO A 31 4.87 9.95 -20.60
C PRO A 31 3.52 10.61 -20.28
N PRO A 32 3.15 10.74 -19.00
CA PRO A 32 1.99 11.53 -18.65
C PRO A 32 2.21 12.97 -19.11
N THR A 33 1.17 13.60 -19.64
CA THR A 33 1.25 15.03 -19.97
C THR A 33 1.40 15.84 -18.69
N PRO A 34 1.93 17.06 -18.74
CA PRO A 34 1.94 17.95 -17.58
C PRO A 34 0.54 18.14 -16.98
N ASP A 35 -0.52 18.13 -17.79
CA ASP A 35 -1.91 18.18 -17.32
C ASP A 35 -2.35 16.92 -16.57
N GLU A 36 -1.94 15.74 -17.02
CA GLU A 36 -2.25 14.49 -16.32
C GLU A 36 -1.51 14.39 -14.99
N VAL A 37 -0.23 14.82 -14.95
CA VAL A 37 0.52 14.91 -13.70
C VAL A 37 -0.15 15.90 -12.74
N ARG A 38 -0.61 17.07 -13.25
CA ARG A 38 -1.38 18.03 -12.45
C ARG A 38 -2.71 17.45 -11.97
N GLY A 39 -3.43 16.71 -12.83
CA GLY A 39 -4.73 16.11 -12.53
C GLY A 39 -4.67 15.00 -11.50
N LEU A 40 -3.53 14.31 -11.36
CA LEU A 40 -3.29 13.33 -10.29
C LEU A 40 -3.04 13.97 -8.91
N GLY A 41 -2.78 15.28 -8.87
CA GLY A 41 -2.45 16.02 -7.66
C GLY A 41 -1.02 15.77 -7.17
N ALA A 42 -0.35 16.81 -6.70
CA ALA A 42 0.97 16.66 -6.08
C ALA A 42 0.85 15.97 -4.71
N ALA A 43 1.72 14.99 -4.44
CA ALA A 43 1.89 14.47 -3.08
C ALA A 43 2.44 15.60 -2.21
N ILE A 44 1.88 15.76 -1.00
CA ILE A 44 2.31 16.79 -0.08
C ILE A 44 3.36 16.19 0.86
N ALA A 45 4.60 16.67 0.72
CA ALA A 45 5.70 16.26 1.57
C ALA A 45 5.62 16.95 2.95
N PRO A 46 6.23 16.35 4.00
CA PRO A 46 6.30 16.96 5.33
C PRO A 46 6.88 18.38 5.34
N ASP A 47 7.85 18.66 4.47
CA ASP A 47 8.50 19.97 4.32
C ASP A 47 7.65 21.02 3.55
N GLY A 48 6.45 20.64 3.10
CA GLY A 48 5.55 21.50 2.32
C GLY A 48 5.69 21.37 0.81
N GLY A 49 6.62 20.54 0.32
CA GLY A 49 6.71 20.23 -1.11
C GLY A 49 5.36 19.75 -1.67
N GLY A 50 4.91 20.37 -2.76
CA GLY A 50 3.62 20.05 -3.40
C GLY A 50 2.42 20.86 -2.92
N LEU A 51 2.54 21.65 -1.84
CA LEU A 51 1.46 22.53 -1.39
C LEU A 51 1.13 23.60 -2.45
N PRO A 52 -0.15 23.78 -2.83
CA PRO A 52 -0.56 24.81 -3.78
C PRO A 52 -0.58 26.21 -3.16
N ASP A 53 -0.59 27.23 -4.00
CA ASP A 53 -0.78 28.62 -3.56
C ASP A 53 -2.16 28.81 -2.92
N GLY A 54 -2.20 29.55 -1.82
CA GLY A 54 -3.42 29.85 -1.07
C GLY A 54 -3.11 30.18 0.39
N SER A 55 -4.09 30.76 1.08
CA SER A 55 -4.01 31.01 2.51
C SER A 55 -5.40 30.97 3.13
N GLY A 56 -5.50 30.48 4.36
CA GLY A 56 -6.75 30.44 5.12
C GLY A 56 -6.55 30.79 6.59
N THR A 57 -7.51 31.51 7.17
CA THR A 57 -7.53 31.86 8.59
C THR A 57 -8.36 30.86 9.40
N VAL A 58 -8.15 30.82 10.72
CA VAL A 58 -8.98 30.03 11.65
C VAL A 58 -10.47 30.44 11.55
N ALA A 59 -10.75 31.74 11.43
CA ALA A 59 -12.12 32.25 11.33
C ALA A 59 -12.82 31.76 10.06
N GLU A 60 -12.15 31.81 8.91
CA GLU A 60 -12.64 31.24 7.65
C GLU A 60 -12.85 29.73 7.78
N GLY A 61 -11.91 29.05 8.45
CA GLY A 61 -11.95 27.62 8.67
C GLY A 61 -13.14 27.18 9.50
N ARG A 62 -13.52 27.97 10.51
CA ARG A 62 -14.71 27.71 11.33
C ARG A 62 -15.98 27.71 10.47
N THR A 63 -16.09 28.62 9.51
CA THR A 63 -17.23 28.66 8.57
C THR A 63 -17.25 27.43 7.66
N VAL A 64 -16.11 27.06 7.08
CA VAL A 64 -16.00 25.85 6.22
C VAL A 64 -16.33 24.59 7.02
N TYR A 65 -15.80 24.47 8.24
CA TYR A 65 -16.01 23.33 9.12
C TYR A 65 -17.48 23.14 9.48
N ALA A 66 -18.17 24.22 9.87
CA ALA A 66 -19.58 24.19 10.21
C ALA A 66 -20.45 23.73 9.01
N ALA A 67 -20.09 24.15 7.80
CA ALA A 67 -20.84 23.82 6.60
C ALA A 67 -20.57 22.40 6.07
N ARG A 68 -19.37 21.86 6.27
CA ARG A 68 -18.88 20.66 5.53
C ARG A 68 -18.41 19.51 6.42
N CYS A 69 -18.16 19.74 7.70
CA CYS A 69 -17.49 18.76 8.56
C CYS A 69 -18.31 18.41 9.82
N ALA A 70 -18.97 19.40 10.42
CA ALA A 70 -19.59 19.30 11.74
C ALA A 70 -20.71 18.23 11.83
N SER A 71 -21.41 17.93 10.73
CA SER A 71 -22.47 16.92 10.71
C SER A 71 -21.96 15.51 11.01
N CYS A 72 -20.71 15.20 10.65
CA CYS A 72 -20.10 13.89 10.91
C CYS A 72 -19.11 13.91 12.08
N HIS A 73 -18.31 14.98 12.19
CA HIS A 73 -17.23 15.09 13.18
C HIS A 73 -17.62 15.81 14.47
N GLY A 74 -18.88 16.24 14.60
CA GLY A 74 -19.36 17.05 15.71
C GLY A 74 -18.97 18.53 15.56
N PRO A 75 -19.74 19.45 16.17
CA PRO A 75 -19.52 20.89 16.06
C PRO A 75 -18.15 21.35 16.58
N ASN A 76 -17.54 20.61 17.51
CA ASN A 76 -16.24 20.92 18.11
C ASN A 76 -15.16 19.88 17.78
N GLY A 77 -15.42 18.98 16.82
CA GLY A 77 -14.48 17.92 16.44
C GLY A 77 -14.43 16.73 17.41
N GLU A 78 -15.38 16.63 18.33
CA GLU A 78 -15.48 15.56 19.33
C GLU A 78 -15.77 14.17 18.72
N GLY A 79 -16.15 14.12 17.44
CA GLY A 79 -16.55 12.91 16.74
C GLY A 79 -18.01 12.54 16.99
N GLY A 80 -18.50 11.58 16.23
CA GLY A 80 -19.86 11.05 16.34
C GLY A 80 -19.96 9.62 15.82
N GLY A 81 -21.18 9.10 15.67
CA GLY A 81 -21.41 7.74 15.16
C GLY A 81 -20.97 7.52 13.70
N VAL A 82 -20.69 8.60 12.96
CA VAL A 82 -20.28 8.57 11.54
C VAL A 82 -18.84 9.02 11.34
N GLY A 83 -18.46 10.21 11.86
CA GLY A 83 -17.10 10.75 11.73
C GLY A 83 -16.25 10.52 12.98
N ALA A 84 -14.97 10.23 12.77
CA ALA A 84 -14.01 10.07 13.86
C ALA A 84 -13.80 11.38 14.64
N ALA A 85 -13.40 11.27 15.91
CA ALA A 85 -12.98 12.42 16.71
C ALA A 85 -11.69 13.05 16.13
N LEU A 86 -11.70 14.37 15.99
CA LEU A 86 -10.58 15.18 15.48
C LEU A 86 -9.80 15.87 16.61
N VAL A 87 -10.41 16.00 17.79
CA VAL A 87 -9.83 16.63 18.99
C VAL A 87 -9.76 15.66 20.17
N SER A 88 -9.18 16.10 21.28
CA SER A 88 -8.97 15.32 22.52
C SER A 88 -7.89 14.24 22.39
N GLY A 89 -7.71 13.39 23.41
CA GLY A 89 -6.78 12.26 23.37
C GLY A 89 -5.33 12.58 23.70
N LYS A 90 -4.96 13.85 23.92
CA LYS A 90 -3.62 14.22 24.41
C LYS A 90 -3.30 13.48 25.70
N GLY A 91 -2.11 12.88 25.77
CA GLY A 91 -1.67 12.08 26.93
C GLY A 91 -2.27 10.68 27.02
N THR A 92 -3.18 10.29 26.13
CA THR A 92 -3.83 8.96 26.19
C THR A 92 -3.05 7.84 25.48
N LEU A 93 -1.99 8.18 24.74
CA LEU A 93 -1.27 7.24 23.87
C LEU A 93 -0.68 6.01 24.60
N THR A 94 -0.40 6.13 25.89
CA THR A 94 0.14 5.05 26.74
C THR A 94 -0.93 4.31 27.55
N THR A 95 -2.21 4.69 27.41
CA THR A 95 -3.31 4.03 28.10
C THR A 95 -3.75 2.77 27.35
N THR A 96 -4.58 1.94 28.00
CA THR A 96 -5.15 0.72 27.39
C THR A 96 -6.15 1.02 26.27
N ARG A 97 -6.68 2.25 26.19
CA ARG A 97 -7.60 2.70 25.14
C ARG A 97 -7.17 4.08 24.62
N PRO A 98 -6.08 4.15 23.84
CA PRO A 98 -5.56 5.41 23.35
C PRO A 98 -6.56 6.04 22.37
N LEU A 99 -6.83 7.34 22.56
CA LEU A 99 -7.63 8.13 21.63
C LEU A 99 -6.69 8.88 20.69
N LYS A 100 -6.55 8.36 19.47
CA LYS A 100 -5.66 8.89 18.42
C LYS A 100 -6.39 9.88 17.53
N THR A 101 -6.06 11.15 17.67
CA THR A 101 -6.71 12.28 16.98
C THR A 101 -5.63 13.15 16.33
N VAL A 102 -6.02 14.24 15.67
CA VAL A 102 -5.09 15.18 15.05
C VAL A 102 -4.11 15.73 16.08
N GLY A 103 -4.60 16.20 17.24
CA GLY A 103 -3.76 16.80 18.26
C GLY A 103 -3.07 15.83 19.21
N SER A 104 -3.41 14.53 19.18
CA SER A 104 -2.77 13.53 20.06
C SER A 104 -1.77 12.64 19.36
N PHE A 105 -1.95 12.35 18.07
CA PHE A 105 -1.21 11.29 17.40
C PHE A 105 -0.50 11.73 16.12
N TRP A 106 -1.07 12.65 15.33
CA TRP A 106 -0.52 12.97 14.01
C TRP A 106 0.79 13.77 14.11
N PRO A 107 1.84 13.43 13.34
CA PRO A 107 3.16 14.06 13.47
C PRO A 107 3.33 15.34 12.64
N GLN A 108 2.55 15.51 11.57
CA GLN A 108 2.76 16.57 10.58
C GLN A 108 1.43 17.23 10.20
N ALA A 109 1.38 18.57 10.21
CA ALA A 109 0.19 19.33 9.83
C ALA A 109 -0.09 19.23 8.32
N THR A 110 0.94 19.04 7.51
CA THR A 110 0.84 18.84 6.05
C THR A 110 0.10 17.55 5.69
N THR A 111 0.22 16.48 6.50
CA THR A 111 -0.58 15.27 6.32
C THR A 111 -2.07 15.53 6.52
N VAL A 112 -2.43 16.39 7.48
CA VAL A 112 -3.84 16.78 7.71
C VAL A 112 -4.37 17.52 6.49
N TRP A 113 -3.60 18.44 5.92
CA TRP A 113 -3.98 19.16 4.71
C TRP A 113 -4.14 18.23 3.51
N ASP A 114 -3.19 17.32 3.27
CA ASP A 114 -3.25 16.40 2.13
C ASP A 114 -4.47 15.47 2.22
N TYR A 115 -4.71 14.93 3.41
CA TYR A 115 -5.86 14.06 3.65
C TYR A 115 -7.18 14.79 3.47
N VAL A 116 -7.32 16.02 4.01
CA VAL A 116 -8.53 16.82 3.84
C VAL A 116 -8.74 17.16 2.37
N ASN A 117 -7.71 17.59 1.65
CA ASN A 117 -7.79 17.94 0.24
C ASN A 117 -8.22 16.75 -0.65
N ARG A 118 -7.68 15.56 -0.37
CA ARG A 118 -7.87 14.38 -1.23
C ARG A 118 -9.08 13.54 -0.88
N ALA A 119 -9.48 13.51 0.38
CA ALA A 119 -10.46 12.53 0.89
C ALA A 119 -11.66 13.16 1.60
N MET A 120 -11.68 14.48 1.80
CA MET A 120 -12.77 15.17 2.48
C MET A 120 -13.44 16.24 1.61
N PRO A 121 -14.74 16.53 1.83
CA PRO A 121 -15.70 15.77 2.65
C PRO A 121 -15.89 14.34 2.15
N PHE A 122 -16.20 13.39 3.04
CA PHE A 122 -16.24 11.96 2.72
C PHE A 122 -17.23 11.60 1.59
N ASP A 123 -18.36 12.32 1.53
CA ASP A 123 -19.40 12.16 0.53
C ASP A 123 -19.06 12.85 -0.81
N GLN A 124 -18.11 13.80 -0.80
CA GLN A 124 -17.69 14.53 -2.00
C GLN A 124 -16.21 14.95 -1.96
N PRO A 125 -15.25 14.00 -2.03
CA PRO A 125 -13.83 14.33 -2.02
C PRO A 125 -13.41 15.27 -3.16
N GLY A 126 -12.51 16.20 -2.88
CA GLY A 126 -12.02 17.19 -3.87
C GLY A 126 -12.95 18.38 -4.09
N LEU A 127 -14.03 18.53 -3.30
CA LEU A 127 -14.94 19.68 -3.37
C LEU A 127 -14.27 20.99 -2.95
N LEU A 128 -13.40 20.94 -1.93
CA LEU A 128 -12.82 22.14 -1.32
C LEU A 128 -11.71 22.72 -2.20
N THR A 129 -11.68 24.04 -2.33
CA THR A 129 -10.56 24.75 -2.92
C THR A 129 -9.33 24.72 -1.99
N PRO A 130 -8.10 24.87 -2.51
CA PRO A 130 -6.90 24.92 -1.67
C PRO A 130 -6.98 25.92 -0.50
N ARG A 131 -7.57 27.09 -0.73
CA ARG A 131 -7.79 28.12 0.30
C ARG A 131 -8.75 27.65 1.39
N GLU A 132 -9.83 26.96 1.03
CA GLU A 132 -10.77 26.38 2.00
C GLU A 132 -10.12 25.24 2.80
N VAL A 133 -9.26 24.42 2.16
CA VAL A 133 -8.49 23.40 2.85
C VAL A 133 -7.53 24.03 3.87
N TYR A 134 -6.78 25.07 3.49
CA TYR A 134 -5.93 25.80 4.45
C TYR A 134 -6.73 26.35 5.63
N ALA A 135 -7.88 26.95 5.35
CA ALA A 135 -8.73 27.53 6.36
C ALA A 135 -9.24 26.46 7.34
N VAL A 136 -9.86 25.38 6.85
CA VAL A 136 -10.41 24.33 7.71
C VAL A 136 -9.33 23.61 8.51
N VAL A 137 -8.13 23.40 7.93
CA VAL A 137 -6.98 22.84 8.65
C VAL A 137 -6.51 23.81 9.74
N ALA A 138 -6.44 25.11 9.48
CA ALA A 138 -6.12 26.11 10.51
C ALA A 138 -7.12 26.02 11.69
N TYR A 139 -8.41 25.86 11.39
CA TYR A 139 -9.42 25.69 12.42
C TYR A 139 -9.28 24.37 13.21
N ILE A 140 -9.01 23.24 12.55
CA ILE A 140 -8.76 21.95 13.22
C ILE A 140 -7.53 22.02 14.14
N LEU A 141 -6.45 22.69 13.69
CA LEU A 141 -5.25 22.91 14.50
C LEU A 141 -5.56 23.82 15.71
N ASN A 142 -6.37 24.85 15.52
CA ASN A 142 -6.82 25.75 16.60
C ASN A 142 -7.73 25.02 17.61
N LEU A 143 -8.67 24.19 17.16
CA LEU A 143 -9.49 23.34 18.03
C LEU A 143 -8.66 22.42 18.92
N ASN A 144 -7.49 22.00 18.43
CA ASN A 144 -6.52 21.21 19.18
C ASN A 144 -5.55 22.05 20.03
N GLY A 145 -5.69 23.38 20.05
CA GLY A 145 -4.80 24.30 20.77
C GLY A 145 -3.37 24.30 20.25
N ILE A 146 -3.16 23.98 18.97
CA ILE A 146 -1.83 23.92 18.33
C ILE A 146 -1.43 25.30 17.78
N ILE A 147 -2.41 26.07 17.29
CA ILE A 147 -2.21 27.43 16.79
C ILE A 147 -3.24 28.40 17.40
N GLY A 148 -2.90 29.69 17.47
CA GLY A 148 -3.79 30.76 17.97
C GLY A 148 -4.92 31.11 17.01
N GLU A 149 -5.95 31.82 17.50
CA GLU A 149 -7.14 32.18 16.72
C GLU A 149 -6.85 33.13 15.55
N ASP A 150 -5.81 33.95 15.63
CA ASP A 150 -5.43 34.89 14.56
C ASP A 150 -4.45 34.29 13.53
N ALA A 151 -4.16 32.98 13.64
CA ALA A 151 -3.20 32.33 12.77
C ALA A 151 -3.69 32.22 11.31
N VAL A 152 -2.75 32.36 10.38
CA VAL A 152 -2.97 32.19 8.94
C VAL A 152 -2.11 31.05 8.43
N MET A 153 -2.74 30.02 7.86
CA MET A 153 -2.05 28.88 7.26
C MET A 153 -1.92 29.07 5.75
N ASP A 154 -0.69 28.94 5.24
CA ASP A 154 -0.33 28.94 3.82
C ASP A 154 0.74 27.87 3.55
N ALA A 155 1.20 27.76 2.30
CA ALA A 155 2.24 26.80 1.91
C ALA A 155 3.57 26.96 2.67
N ARG A 156 3.82 28.11 3.30
CA ARG A 156 5.07 28.42 4.02
C ARG A 156 4.92 28.30 5.53
N SER A 157 3.73 28.56 6.08
CA SER A 157 3.48 28.51 7.52
C SER A 157 3.01 27.13 7.99
N LEU A 158 2.24 26.41 7.18
CA LEU A 158 1.72 25.08 7.55
C LEU A 158 2.82 24.04 7.87
N PRO A 159 3.91 23.90 7.07
CA PRO A 159 4.98 22.94 7.36
C PRO A 159 5.78 23.28 8.63
N LYS A 160 5.66 24.51 9.14
CA LYS A 160 6.36 24.97 10.36
C LYS A 160 5.57 24.69 11.64
N VAL A 161 4.35 24.17 11.53
CA VAL A 161 3.52 23.83 12.69
C VAL A 161 4.11 22.61 13.39
N MET A 162 4.59 22.80 14.62
CA MET A 162 5.07 21.71 15.47
C MET A 162 3.89 20.96 16.09
N MET A 163 3.57 19.79 15.55
CA MET A 163 2.51 18.93 16.09
C MET A 163 2.93 18.30 17.42
N PRO A 164 2.01 18.06 18.38
CA PRO A 164 2.36 17.52 19.69
C PRO A 164 3.06 16.15 19.68
N ASN A 165 2.82 15.33 18.64
CA ASN A 165 3.44 14.01 18.48
C ASN A 165 4.44 13.98 17.31
N HIS A 166 5.06 15.12 16.98
CA HIS A 166 6.00 15.26 15.86
C HIS A 166 7.13 14.20 15.90
N ASP A 167 7.72 14.00 17.08
CA ASP A 167 8.83 13.06 17.30
C ASP A 167 8.37 11.68 17.81
N GLY A 168 7.06 11.41 17.82
CA GLY A 168 6.48 10.20 18.39
C GLY A 168 6.52 8.96 17.50
N PHE A 169 7.08 9.08 16.29
CA PHE A 169 7.21 7.99 15.32
C PHE A 169 8.68 7.68 15.10
N VAL A 170 9.03 6.42 15.23
CA VAL A 170 10.36 5.91 14.91
C VAL A 170 10.29 5.02 13.69
N ALA A 171 11.39 4.98 12.92
CA ALA A 171 11.56 3.93 11.94
C ALA A 171 11.43 2.58 12.65
N ASP A 172 10.86 1.60 11.95
CA ASP A 172 10.64 0.28 12.50
C ASP A 172 11.99 -0.32 12.96
N PRO A 173 12.14 -0.61 14.28
CA PRO A 173 13.43 -0.99 14.84
C PRO A 173 13.67 -2.51 14.78
N ARG A 174 12.72 -3.29 14.24
CA ARG A 174 12.85 -4.75 14.24
C ARG A 174 14.06 -5.17 13.37
N PRO A 175 14.88 -6.13 13.82
CA PRO A 175 16.14 -6.46 13.15
C PRO A 175 15.95 -7.06 11.74
N ASP A 176 14.75 -7.58 11.45
CA ASP A 176 14.32 -8.12 10.16
C ASP A 176 13.81 -7.05 9.17
N VAL A 177 13.62 -5.80 9.60
CA VAL A 177 13.21 -4.68 8.72
C VAL A 177 14.37 -3.77 8.27
N GLY A 178 15.62 -4.16 8.56
CA GLY A 178 16.80 -3.49 8.00
C GLY A 178 16.72 -3.40 6.47
N LYS A 179 17.39 -2.39 5.87
CA LYS A 179 17.46 -2.15 4.39
C LYS A 179 17.24 -3.46 3.67
N ALA A 180 16.10 -3.59 2.98
CA ALA A 180 15.67 -4.78 2.25
C ALA A 180 16.79 -5.28 1.34
N THR A 181 17.73 -5.99 1.93
CA THR A 181 18.76 -6.76 1.28
C THR A 181 18.07 -8.09 1.22
N GLU A 182 17.41 -8.29 0.09
CA GLU A 182 17.21 -9.53 -0.68
C GLU A 182 18.04 -10.73 -0.19
N ARG A 183 17.94 -11.09 1.09
CA ARG A 183 18.61 -12.24 1.68
C ARG A 183 17.68 -13.41 1.44
N GLY A 184 17.98 -14.12 0.36
CA GLY A 184 17.30 -15.35 -0.03
C GLY A 184 16.58 -15.32 -1.37
N LYS A 185 16.54 -14.18 -2.08
CA LYS A 185 15.85 -14.11 -3.37
C LYS A 185 16.76 -14.63 -4.49
N ALA A 186 16.55 -15.88 -4.90
CA ALA A 186 17.09 -16.35 -6.16
C ALA A 186 16.35 -15.65 -7.32
N ALA A 187 17.06 -15.45 -8.45
CA ALA A 187 16.43 -14.91 -9.64
C ALA A 187 15.28 -15.82 -10.10
N GLY A 188 14.03 -15.34 -10.03
CA GLY A 188 12.83 -16.09 -10.42
C GLY A 188 11.87 -16.43 -9.27
N ASP A 189 12.27 -16.26 -8.01
CA ASP A 189 11.39 -16.53 -6.87
C ASP A 189 10.25 -15.50 -6.75
N TRP A 190 9.12 -15.94 -6.22
CA TRP A 190 7.96 -15.13 -5.83
C TRP A 190 7.63 -15.39 -4.35
N PRO A 191 8.40 -14.83 -3.40
CA PRO A 191 8.41 -15.31 -2.02
C PRO A 191 7.24 -14.87 -1.16
N GLY A 192 6.44 -13.90 -1.61
CA GLY A 192 5.28 -13.41 -0.88
C GLY A 192 4.10 -13.11 -1.79
N THR A 193 2.91 -13.02 -1.20
CA THR A 193 1.64 -12.72 -1.89
C THR A 193 1.73 -11.50 -2.82
N ASN A 194 2.48 -10.46 -2.43
CA ASN A 194 2.65 -9.24 -3.22
C ASN A 194 4.07 -9.10 -3.80
N TYR A 195 4.71 -10.22 -4.12
CA TYR A 195 6.11 -10.34 -4.54
C TYR A 195 7.12 -10.08 -3.41
N ASP A 196 7.29 -8.84 -2.99
CA ASP A 196 8.26 -8.44 -1.96
C ASP A 196 7.66 -7.43 -0.96
N GLN A 197 8.48 -6.92 -0.05
CA GLN A 197 8.06 -5.98 1.01
C GLN A 197 7.57 -4.62 0.47
N THR A 198 7.86 -4.28 -0.79
CA THR A 198 7.29 -3.08 -1.43
C THR A 198 5.84 -3.29 -1.86
N ALA A 199 5.39 -4.55 -1.89
CA ALA A 199 4.08 -4.99 -2.33
C ALA A 199 3.71 -4.54 -3.76
N ASN A 200 4.69 -4.27 -4.62
CA ASN A 200 4.48 -3.72 -5.96
C ASN A 200 4.01 -4.73 -7.01
N ARG A 201 4.07 -6.05 -6.72
CA ARG A 201 3.73 -7.16 -7.64
C ARG A 201 4.47 -7.10 -8.98
N TYR A 202 5.68 -6.52 -9.01
CA TYR A 202 6.47 -6.35 -10.22
C TYR A 202 7.45 -7.50 -10.43
N SER A 203 7.42 -8.16 -11.59
CA SER A 203 8.42 -9.15 -11.99
C SER A 203 9.54 -8.53 -12.83
N PRO A 204 10.83 -8.77 -12.50
CA PRO A 204 11.95 -8.32 -13.33
C PRO A 204 12.21 -9.23 -14.55
N LEU A 205 11.47 -10.34 -14.70
CA LEU A 205 11.64 -11.27 -15.83
C LEU A 205 11.20 -10.63 -17.14
N THR A 206 11.95 -10.89 -18.21
CA THR A 206 11.72 -10.24 -19.51
C THR A 206 11.68 -11.20 -20.70
N GLN A 207 11.61 -12.51 -20.42
CA GLN A 207 11.49 -13.53 -21.46
C GLN A 207 10.15 -13.45 -22.21
N ILE A 208 9.06 -13.18 -21.47
CA ILE A 208 7.73 -12.93 -22.04
C ILE A 208 7.57 -11.44 -22.27
N THR A 209 7.15 -11.06 -23.47
CA THR A 209 7.01 -9.69 -23.95
C THR A 209 5.72 -9.56 -24.75
N ALA A 210 5.29 -8.32 -25.04
CA ALA A 210 4.15 -8.07 -25.92
C ALA A 210 4.29 -8.71 -27.32
N LYS A 211 5.52 -9.01 -27.76
CA LYS A 211 5.79 -9.61 -29.08
C LYS A 211 5.54 -11.12 -29.12
N ASN A 212 5.71 -11.82 -28.00
CA ASN A 212 5.62 -13.28 -27.95
C ASN A 212 4.52 -13.81 -27.00
N VAL A 213 3.80 -12.95 -26.29
CA VAL A 213 2.70 -13.37 -25.40
C VAL A 213 1.62 -14.18 -26.13
N GLY A 214 1.40 -13.92 -27.43
CA GLY A 214 0.46 -14.67 -28.26
C GLY A 214 0.85 -16.12 -28.56
N THR A 215 2.07 -16.55 -28.19
CA THR A 215 2.54 -17.93 -28.39
C THR A 215 2.50 -18.76 -27.11
N LEU A 216 2.01 -18.21 -26.00
CA LEU A 216 1.94 -18.94 -24.74
C LEU A 216 0.94 -20.10 -24.84
N GLN A 217 1.31 -21.22 -24.23
CA GLN A 217 0.48 -22.42 -24.12
C GLN A 217 0.47 -22.88 -22.67
N GLN A 218 -0.62 -23.53 -22.26
CA GLN A 218 -0.69 -24.16 -20.96
C GLN A 218 0.32 -25.32 -20.89
N VAL A 219 1.24 -25.27 -19.94
CA VAL A 219 2.27 -26.30 -19.74
C VAL A 219 1.81 -27.42 -18.80
N TRP A 220 1.00 -27.08 -17.80
CA TRP A 220 0.38 -28.04 -16.88
C TRP A 220 -0.86 -27.41 -16.24
N SER A 221 -1.68 -28.26 -15.61
CA SER A 221 -2.83 -27.85 -14.80
C SER A 221 -2.95 -28.74 -13.58
N PHE A 222 -3.24 -28.15 -12.43
CA PHE A 222 -3.43 -28.88 -11.17
C PHE A 222 -4.88 -28.70 -10.67
N HIS A 223 -5.55 -29.80 -10.35
CA HIS A 223 -6.93 -29.79 -9.88
C HIS A 223 -6.98 -29.75 -8.35
N LEU A 224 -7.45 -28.65 -7.77
CA LEU A 224 -7.57 -28.50 -6.32
C LEU A 224 -8.71 -29.32 -5.71
N LYS A 225 -9.75 -29.60 -6.50
CA LYS A 225 -10.90 -30.39 -6.07
C LYS A 225 -10.48 -31.83 -5.79
N PRO A 226 -10.65 -32.36 -4.56
CA PRO A 226 -10.34 -33.75 -4.25
C PRO A 226 -11.16 -34.71 -5.13
N ALA A 227 -10.56 -35.84 -5.47
CA ALA A 227 -11.25 -36.92 -6.17
C ALA A 227 -12.48 -37.36 -5.34
N GLY A 228 -13.61 -37.54 -6.01
CA GLY A 228 -14.86 -37.94 -5.36
C GLY A 228 -15.62 -36.83 -4.63
N PHE A 229 -15.15 -35.58 -4.62
CA PHE A 229 -15.92 -34.46 -4.08
C PHE A 229 -17.16 -34.17 -4.95
N THR A 230 -18.35 -34.31 -4.36
CA THR A 230 -19.66 -34.15 -5.02
C THR A 230 -20.40 -32.86 -4.64
N GLY A 231 -19.83 -32.03 -3.76
CA GLY A 231 -20.42 -30.76 -3.34
C GLY A 231 -20.26 -29.63 -4.38
N PRO A 232 -20.80 -28.43 -4.08
CA PRO A 232 -20.59 -27.25 -4.91
C PRO A 232 -19.11 -26.88 -4.98
N MET A 233 -18.68 -26.37 -6.14
CA MET A 233 -17.33 -25.81 -6.29
C MET A 233 -17.11 -24.71 -5.25
N LYS A 234 -15.93 -24.72 -4.63
CA LYS A 234 -15.60 -23.72 -3.61
C LYS A 234 -14.86 -22.56 -4.26
N GLU A 235 -15.19 -21.36 -3.80
CA GLU A 235 -14.49 -20.14 -4.20
C GLU A 235 -13.04 -20.16 -3.72
N ASP A 236 -12.13 -19.81 -4.62
CA ASP A 236 -10.71 -19.72 -4.38
C ASP A 236 -10.18 -18.31 -4.63
N GLU A 237 -9.33 -17.85 -3.72
CA GLU A 237 -8.62 -16.57 -3.78
C GLU A 237 -7.10 -16.79 -3.66
N ALA A 238 -6.64 -18.04 -3.76
CA ALA A 238 -5.26 -18.40 -3.51
C ALA A 238 -4.29 -17.64 -4.40
N ILE A 239 -3.27 -17.06 -3.76
CA ILE A 239 -2.13 -16.43 -4.42
C ILE A 239 -0.92 -17.31 -4.08
N PRO A 240 -0.46 -18.16 -5.02
CA PRO A 240 0.67 -19.04 -4.77
C PRO A 240 1.95 -18.24 -4.50
N ILE A 241 2.82 -18.80 -3.66
CA ILE A 241 4.20 -18.33 -3.52
C ILE A 241 5.14 -19.38 -4.12
N VAL A 242 6.25 -18.92 -4.69
CA VAL A 242 7.25 -19.79 -5.34
C VAL A 242 8.62 -19.52 -4.73
N ILE A 243 9.23 -20.56 -4.15
CA ILE A 243 10.58 -20.52 -3.58
C ILE A 243 11.41 -21.62 -4.24
N GLY A 244 12.48 -21.24 -4.94
CA GLY A 244 13.21 -22.15 -5.81
C GLY A 244 12.27 -22.76 -6.86
N ASN A 245 12.26 -24.09 -6.96
CA ASN A 245 11.35 -24.82 -7.88
C ASN A 245 10.08 -25.33 -7.19
N THR A 246 9.70 -24.80 -6.03
CA THR A 246 8.49 -25.24 -5.31
C THR A 246 7.45 -24.14 -5.25
N MET A 247 6.25 -24.44 -5.74
CA MET A 247 5.06 -23.60 -5.62
C MET A 247 4.23 -24.06 -4.41
N TYR A 248 3.90 -23.15 -3.51
CA TYR A 248 3.03 -23.41 -2.36
C TYR A 248 1.70 -22.67 -2.52
N LEU A 249 0.59 -23.34 -2.27
CA LEU A 249 -0.74 -22.74 -2.35
C LEU A 249 -1.70 -23.30 -1.30
N ALA A 250 -2.59 -22.42 -0.82
CA ALA A 250 -3.74 -22.80 -0.02
C ALA A 250 -4.84 -23.33 -0.94
N SER A 251 -5.54 -24.38 -0.51
CA SER A 251 -6.68 -24.96 -1.21
C SER A 251 -7.97 -24.65 -0.47
N PRO A 252 -9.06 -24.29 -1.18
CA PRO A 252 -10.37 -24.10 -0.56
C PRO A 252 -10.95 -25.43 -0.03
N TYR A 253 -10.27 -26.56 -0.27
CA TYR A 253 -10.61 -27.88 0.26
C TYR A 253 -9.82 -28.25 1.53
N GLY A 254 -9.32 -27.25 2.26
CA GLY A 254 -8.77 -27.43 3.61
C GLY A 254 -7.34 -27.94 3.64
N ALA A 255 -6.54 -27.61 2.63
CA ALA A 255 -5.16 -28.09 2.54
C ALA A 255 -4.18 -26.98 2.14
N VAL A 256 -2.93 -27.11 2.59
CA VAL A 256 -1.78 -26.43 1.99
C VAL A 256 -1.04 -27.45 1.13
N ILE A 257 -0.72 -27.08 -0.11
CA ILE A 257 -0.18 -27.99 -1.12
C ILE A 257 1.14 -27.42 -1.62
N ALA A 258 2.15 -28.27 -1.77
CA ALA A 258 3.38 -27.95 -2.48
C ALA A 258 3.45 -28.69 -3.80
N LEU A 259 3.75 -27.96 -4.87
CA LEU A 259 3.92 -28.48 -6.23
C LEU A 259 5.33 -28.21 -6.73
N ASP A 260 5.83 -29.06 -7.60
CA ASP A 260 6.95 -28.71 -8.47
C ASP A 260 6.49 -27.63 -9.46
N ALA A 261 7.13 -26.46 -9.44
CA ALA A 261 6.68 -25.29 -10.21
C ALA A 261 6.80 -25.48 -11.74
N THR A 262 7.68 -26.38 -12.19
CA THR A 262 7.92 -26.65 -13.61
C THR A 262 6.93 -27.67 -14.16
N THR A 263 6.57 -28.68 -13.37
CA THR A 263 5.79 -29.85 -13.84
C THR A 263 4.36 -29.89 -13.30
N GLY A 264 4.05 -29.16 -12.22
CA GLY A 264 2.76 -29.20 -11.54
C GLY A 264 2.53 -30.48 -10.70
N VAL A 265 3.56 -31.32 -10.54
CA VAL A 265 3.47 -32.55 -9.72
C VAL A 265 3.42 -32.18 -8.24
N GLU A 266 2.47 -32.78 -7.52
CA GLU A 266 2.36 -32.63 -6.07
C GLU A 266 3.55 -33.25 -5.34
N LYS A 267 4.25 -32.44 -4.54
CA LYS A 267 5.38 -32.86 -3.71
C LYS A 267 4.88 -33.32 -2.34
N TRP A 268 3.99 -32.55 -1.73
CA TRP A 268 3.36 -32.87 -0.46
C TRP A 268 2.06 -32.09 -0.28
N ARG A 269 1.24 -32.55 0.67
CA ARG A 269 -0.01 -31.92 1.07
C ARG A 269 -0.18 -32.01 2.57
N PHE A 270 -0.43 -30.86 3.20
CA PHE A 270 -0.85 -30.77 4.58
C PHE A 270 -2.37 -30.56 4.64
N GLN A 271 -3.10 -31.55 5.14
CA GLN A 271 -4.55 -31.48 5.33
C GLN A 271 -4.84 -30.95 6.73
N LEU A 272 -5.63 -29.87 6.82
CA LEU A 272 -6.07 -29.35 8.11
C LEU A 272 -7.13 -30.28 8.74
N PRO A 273 -7.13 -30.43 10.07
CA PRO A 273 -8.16 -31.19 10.77
C PRO A 273 -9.54 -30.53 10.67
N ASP A 274 -10.58 -31.30 10.98
CA ASP A 274 -11.96 -30.82 11.18
C ASP A 274 -12.55 -29.99 10.03
N ASN A 275 -12.09 -30.23 8.79
CA ASN A 275 -12.47 -29.47 7.60
C ASN A 275 -12.19 -27.96 7.71
N ALA A 276 -11.26 -27.55 8.59
CA ALA A 276 -10.81 -26.17 8.67
C ALA A 276 -10.17 -25.75 7.35
N LEU A 277 -10.26 -24.45 7.04
CA LEU A 277 -9.66 -23.89 5.84
C LEU A 277 -8.44 -23.05 6.22
N PRO A 278 -7.32 -23.17 5.50
CA PRO A 278 -6.23 -22.21 5.62
C PRO A 278 -6.67 -20.85 5.05
N SER A 279 -5.94 -19.79 5.42
CA SER A 279 -6.09 -18.48 4.82
C SER A 279 -6.01 -18.59 3.30
N LYS A 280 -7.08 -18.18 2.62
CA LYS A 280 -7.14 -18.15 1.15
C LYS A 280 -6.44 -16.92 0.57
N ARG A 281 -6.09 -15.92 1.39
CA ARG A 281 -5.47 -14.65 0.96
C ARG A 281 -3.93 -14.67 0.99
N GLY A 282 -3.36 -15.87 0.94
CA GLY A 282 -1.93 -16.08 0.82
C GLY A 282 -1.31 -16.79 2.01
N LEU A 283 -0.17 -17.39 1.72
CA LEU A 283 0.73 -18.04 2.67
C LEU A 283 1.92 -17.12 2.93
N ALA A 284 2.55 -17.27 4.08
CA ALA A 284 3.84 -16.64 4.36
C ALA A 284 4.95 -17.68 4.32
N TYR A 285 6.10 -17.33 3.75
CA TYR A 285 7.32 -18.12 3.82
C TYR A 285 8.30 -17.48 4.79
N TRP A 286 8.91 -18.32 5.63
CA TRP A 286 10.02 -17.94 6.47
C TRP A 286 11.25 -18.78 6.08
N PRO A 287 12.40 -18.18 5.73
CA PRO A 287 13.56 -18.91 5.21
C PRO A 287 14.30 -19.77 6.23
N GLY A 288 13.88 -19.77 7.50
CA GLY A 288 14.66 -20.39 8.57
C GLY A 288 15.71 -19.45 9.14
N GLY A 289 16.46 -19.93 10.13
CA GLY A 289 17.57 -19.21 10.75
C GLY A 289 17.25 -18.55 12.10
N GLY A 290 18.08 -17.57 12.46
CA GLY A 290 18.24 -17.08 13.84
C GLY A 290 19.46 -17.70 14.52
N ASP A 291 19.62 -17.48 15.83
CA ASP A 291 20.68 -18.12 16.62
C ASP A 291 20.48 -19.64 16.74
N ILE A 292 19.28 -20.12 16.41
CA ILE A 292 18.90 -21.52 16.36
C ILE A 292 18.64 -21.88 14.88
N PRO A 293 19.24 -22.95 14.34
CA PRO A 293 19.14 -23.32 12.93
C PRO A 293 17.80 -24.01 12.63
N LEU A 294 16.71 -23.25 12.73
CA LEU A 294 15.36 -23.73 12.43
C LEU A 294 15.14 -23.80 10.90
N PRO A 295 14.37 -24.79 10.42
CA PRO A 295 14.18 -25.01 8.99
C PRO A 295 13.26 -23.96 8.35
N PRO A 296 13.33 -23.79 7.01
CA PRO A 296 12.37 -22.98 6.28
C PRO A 296 10.93 -23.45 6.49
N SER A 297 10.01 -22.51 6.64
CA SER A 297 8.64 -22.77 7.08
C SER A 297 7.60 -22.07 6.21
N ILE A 298 6.43 -22.70 6.07
CA ILE A 298 5.21 -22.08 5.56
C ILE A 298 4.31 -21.77 6.75
N ILE A 299 3.86 -20.53 6.85
CA ILE A 299 3.07 -20.00 7.96
C ILE A 299 1.73 -19.51 7.42
N PHE A 300 0.64 -19.87 8.10
CA PHE A 300 -0.72 -19.49 7.68
C PHE A 300 -1.71 -19.52 8.84
N GLY A 301 -2.69 -18.62 8.82
CA GLY A 301 -3.86 -18.69 9.70
C GLY A 301 -4.92 -19.66 9.16
N SER A 302 -5.84 -20.10 10.02
CA SER A 302 -7.01 -20.90 9.64
C SER A 302 -8.33 -20.21 9.98
N THR A 303 -9.44 -20.72 9.42
CA THR A 303 -10.80 -20.29 9.76
C THR A 303 -11.22 -20.59 11.21
N THR A 304 -10.44 -21.39 11.93
CA THR A 304 -10.68 -21.70 13.35
C THR A 304 -9.95 -20.74 14.29
N GLY A 305 -9.20 -19.76 13.76
CA GLY A 305 -8.41 -18.80 14.54
C GLY A 305 -6.97 -19.24 14.80
N GLY A 306 -6.60 -20.48 14.43
CA GLY A 306 -5.27 -21.01 14.65
C GLY A 306 -4.23 -20.48 13.67
N LEU A 307 -3.00 -20.26 14.17
CA LEU A 307 -1.81 -19.94 13.38
C LEU A 307 -0.92 -21.19 13.28
N TYR A 308 -0.70 -21.66 12.06
CA TYR A 308 0.08 -22.86 11.75
C TYR A 308 1.46 -22.51 11.24
N SER A 309 2.44 -23.35 11.60
CA SER A 309 3.79 -23.37 11.03
C SER A 309 4.15 -24.80 10.62
N ILE A 310 4.39 -25.02 9.33
CA ILE A 310 4.79 -26.31 8.76
C ILE A 310 6.13 -26.17 8.03
N LYS A 311 6.93 -27.25 7.98
CA LYS A 311 8.20 -27.27 7.25
C LYS A 311 7.95 -27.13 5.75
N ALA A 312 8.68 -26.24 5.10
CA ALA A 312 8.54 -26.02 3.66
C ALA A 312 9.01 -27.23 2.82
N SER A 313 9.82 -28.12 3.39
CA SER A 313 10.37 -29.30 2.73
C SER A 313 9.35 -30.42 2.52
N ASP A 314 8.51 -30.70 3.53
CA ASP A 314 7.67 -31.90 3.58
C ASP A 314 6.24 -31.66 4.12
N GLY A 315 5.91 -30.44 4.55
CA GLY A 315 4.60 -30.09 5.08
C GLY A 315 4.33 -30.61 6.49
N THR A 316 5.30 -31.22 7.17
CA THR A 316 5.15 -31.65 8.58
C THR A 316 5.13 -30.45 9.52
N PRO A 317 4.36 -30.48 10.63
CA PRO A 317 4.34 -29.38 11.59
C PRO A 317 5.72 -29.08 12.19
N ASN A 318 5.97 -27.81 12.48
CA ASN A 318 7.15 -27.38 13.22
C ASN A 318 6.92 -27.56 14.72
N GLU A 319 7.48 -28.62 15.30
CA GLU A 319 7.31 -28.96 16.73
C GLU A 319 7.74 -27.85 17.70
N TRP A 320 8.65 -26.98 17.28
CA TRP A 320 9.15 -25.85 18.05
C TRP A 320 8.20 -24.63 18.07
N PHE A 321 7.14 -24.64 17.26
CA PHE A 321 6.21 -23.52 17.13
C PHE A 321 4.90 -23.82 17.87
N GLY A 322 4.64 -23.11 18.97
CA GLY A 322 3.43 -23.30 19.78
C GLY A 322 3.32 -24.73 20.32
N GLU A 323 2.13 -25.31 20.19
CA GLU A 323 1.87 -26.73 20.46
C GLU A 323 1.92 -27.52 19.15
N ASN A 324 3.06 -28.16 18.87
CA ASN A 324 3.27 -29.00 17.68
C ASN A 324 2.94 -28.32 16.35
N GLY A 325 3.37 -27.07 16.16
CA GLY A 325 3.19 -26.30 14.93
C GLY A 325 1.93 -25.43 14.91
N LEU A 326 1.21 -25.32 16.03
CA LEU A 326 -0.03 -24.54 16.15
C LEU A 326 0.02 -23.58 17.35
N VAL A 327 -0.40 -22.34 17.12
CA VAL A 327 -0.79 -21.38 18.17
C VAL A 327 -2.27 -21.09 18.01
N ASN A 328 -3.04 -21.15 19.09
CA ASN A 328 -4.49 -20.92 19.11
C ASN A 328 -4.86 -19.81 20.10
#